data_AF-A0A7J5UKC4-F1
#
_entry.id   AF-A0A7J5UKC4-F1
#
_cell.length_a   1.000
_cell.length_b   1.000
_cell.length_c   1.000
_cell.angle_alpha   90.00
_cell.angle_beta   90.00
_cell.angle_gamma   90.00
#
_symmetry.space_group_name_H-M   'P 1'
#
loop_
_entity.id
_entity.type
_entity.pdbx_description
1 polymer ?
#
loop_
_entity_poly.entity_id
_entity_poly.type
_entity_poly.pdbx_seq_one_letter_code
_entity_poly.pdbx_strand_id
1 'polypeptide(L)'
;MAFSPDDAPVPSRRPHITGDSPLPPAGDVRAVLTTLLERDVELTPGPELGPATPAVIGVYTDDLGRPEAVIALDVHLARHLSAALALLPPARADLASDALAPAVLEDATEVLNVMKVLLEGDDGPHRRLHRVLDASVTPPPHEVAAWMRSHRPRLDVDAEVQGYGGGRLSIVVNAG
;
A
#
# COMPACT_ATOMS: atom_id res chain seq x y z
N MET A 1 -7.27 -62.01 14.19
CA MET A 1 -7.44 -60.59 14.56
C MET A 1 -6.41 -59.82 13.75
N ALA A 2 -6.81 -59.22 12.62
CA ALA A 2 -5.90 -58.62 11.64
C ALA A 2 -5.98 -57.09 11.73
N PHE A 3 -4.83 -56.43 11.87
CA PHE A 3 -4.70 -54.97 11.80
C PHE A 3 -4.57 -54.56 10.32
N SER A 4 -5.40 -53.61 9.89
CA SER A 4 -5.37 -53.00 8.55
C SER A 4 -4.28 -51.92 8.49
N PRO A 5 -3.45 -51.83 7.44
CA PRO A 5 -2.31 -50.92 7.40
C PRO A 5 -2.61 -49.64 6.58
N ASP A 6 -3.73 -48.96 6.85
CA ASP A 6 -4.11 -47.79 6.04
C ASP A 6 -4.83 -46.71 6.85
N ASP A 7 -4.14 -46.19 7.87
CA ASP A 7 -4.60 -45.01 8.62
C ASP A 7 -3.40 -44.14 9.04
N ALA A 8 -2.52 -43.86 8.09
CA ALA A 8 -1.51 -42.82 8.25
C ALA A 8 -2.14 -41.47 7.86
N PRO A 9 -2.18 -40.47 8.77
CA PRO A 9 -2.71 -39.17 8.43
C PRO A 9 -1.84 -38.52 7.34
N VAL A 10 -2.47 -38.18 6.22
CA VAL A 10 -1.86 -37.36 5.17
C VAL A 10 -1.53 -36.00 5.78
N PRO A 11 -0.27 -35.56 5.85
CA PRO A 11 0.03 -34.23 6.37
C PRO A 11 -0.56 -33.19 5.41
N SER A 12 -1.54 -32.42 5.88
CA SER A 12 -2.02 -31.23 5.18
C SER A 12 -0.87 -30.22 5.15
N ARG A 13 -0.10 -30.22 4.06
CA ARG A 13 0.88 -29.18 3.75
C ARG A 13 0.10 -27.90 3.42
N ARG A 14 -0.31 -27.16 4.45
CA ARG A 14 -0.50 -25.71 4.29
C ARG A 14 0.87 -25.14 3.95
N PRO A 15 1.03 -24.34 2.88
CA PRO A 15 2.28 -23.64 2.67
C PRO A 15 2.56 -22.80 3.92
N HIS A 16 3.70 -23.07 4.53
CA HIS A 16 4.23 -22.29 5.63
C HIS A 16 4.59 -20.92 5.05
N ILE A 17 3.77 -19.89 5.29
CA ILE A 17 4.17 -18.51 5.04
C ILE A 17 5.24 -18.22 6.08
N THR A 18 6.49 -18.43 5.70
CA THR A 18 7.65 -18.29 6.58
C THR A 18 8.09 -16.85 6.50
N GLY A 19 7.84 -16.10 7.58
CA GLY A 19 8.38 -14.76 7.81
C GLY A 19 7.34 -13.85 8.44
N ASP A 20 7.40 -13.73 9.76
CA ASP A 20 6.65 -12.78 10.61
C ASP A 20 7.11 -11.32 10.36
N SER A 21 7.29 -10.98 9.07
CA SER A 21 7.71 -9.66 8.63
C SER A 21 6.49 -8.75 8.73
N PRO A 22 6.55 -7.66 9.51
CA PRO A 22 5.46 -6.70 9.57
C PRO A 22 5.26 -5.97 8.22
N LEU A 23 6.19 -6.14 7.28
CA LEU A 23 6.17 -5.53 5.95
C LEU A 23 5.50 -6.48 4.94
N PRO A 24 4.47 -6.03 4.20
CA PRO A 24 3.79 -6.84 3.21
C PRO A 24 4.72 -7.20 2.04
N PRO A 25 4.65 -8.44 1.52
CA PRO A 25 5.30 -8.80 0.27
C PRO A 25 4.80 -7.94 -0.90
N ALA A 26 5.70 -7.55 -1.82
CA ALA A 26 5.32 -6.81 -3.02
C ALA A 26 4.24 -7.53 -3.86
N GLY A 27 4.24 -8.86 -3.88
CA GLY A 27 3.21 -9.66 -4.54
C GLY A 27 1.80 -9.41 -4.02
N ASP A 28 1.65 -9.17 -2.71
CA ASP A 28 0.36 -8.90 -2.07
C ASP A 28 -0.09 -7.47 -2.35
N VAL A 29 0.84 -6.50 -2.32
CA VAL A 29 0.59 -5.11 -2.74
C VAL A 29 0.05 -5.09 -4.18
N ARG A 30 0.71 -5.82 -5.07
CA ARG A 30 0.28 -5.96 -6.47
C ARG A 30 -1.12 -6.57 -6.55
N ALA A 31 -1.37 -7.67 -5.83
CA ALA A 31 -2.67 -8.35 -5.87
C ALA A 31 -3.82 -7.44 -5.42
N VAL A 32 -3.61 -6.64 -4.36
CA VAL A 32 -4.60 -5.68 -3.88
C VAL A 32 -4.89 -4.61 -4.94
N LEU A 33 -3.85 -3.98 -5.49
CA LEU A 33 -4.02 -2.94 -6.51
C LEU A 33 -4.66 -3.49 -7.79
N THR A 34 -4.23 -4.66 -8.26
CA THR A 34 -4.81 -5.30 -9.45
C THR A 34 -6.28 -5.65 -9.26
N THR A 35 -6.64 -6.15 -8.08
CA THR A 35 -8.04 -6.45 -7.75
C THR A 35 -8.88 -5.18 -7.70
N LEU A 36 -8.37 -4.12 -7.05
CA LEU A 36 -9.08 -2.86 -6.91
C LEU A 36 -9.30 -2.15 -8.26
N LEU A 37 -8.29 -2.18 -9.14
CA LEU A 37 -8.33 -1.48 -10.43
C LEU A 37 -8.92 -2.32 -11.56
N GLU A 38 -9.17 -3.60 -11.32
CA GLU A 38 -9.52 -4.62 -12.32
C GLU A 38 -8.55 -4.62 -13.52
N ARG A 39 -7.26 -4.40 -13.24
CA ARG A 39 -6.19 -4.21 -14.23
C ARG A 39 -4.85 -4.72 -13.73
N ASP A 40 -3.99 -5.15 -14.65
CA ASP A 40 -2.64 -5.53 -14.29
C ASP A 40 -1.87 -4.33 -13.73
N VAL A 41 -1.17 -4.56 -12.61
CA VAL A 41 -0.24 -3.62 -12.01
C VAL A 41 1.12 -4.30 -11.95
N GLU A 42 2.13 -3.65 -12.50
CA GLU A 42 3.52 -4.08 -12.38
C GLU A 42 4.19 -3.33 -11.23
N LEU A 43 4.93 -4.04 -10.39
CA LEU A 43 5.73 -3.46 -9.32
C LEU A 43 7.19 -3.80 -9.54
N THR A 44 8.05 -2.79 -9.56
CA THR A 44 9.51 -2.94 -9.63
C THR A 44 10.16 -2.18 -8.47
N PRO A 45 11.35 -2.56 -8.00
CA PRO A 45 12.06 -1.80 -6.96
C PRO A 45 12.25 -0.35 -7.40
N GLY A 46 11.83 0.59 -6.55
CA GLY A 46 11.83 2.02 -6.85
C GLY A 46 12.55 2.84 -5.77
N PRO A 47 12.76 4.13 -6.00
CA PRO A 47 13.36 5.02 -5.02
C PRO A 47 12.40 5.30 -3.86
N GLU A 48 12.96 5.59 -2.69
CA GLU A 48 12.17 5.98 -1.53
C GLU A 48 11.37 7.27 -1.73
N LEU A 49 10.13 7.29 -1.22
CA LEU A 49 9.41 8.54 -0.97
C LEU A 49 9.86 9.15 0.36
N GLY A 50 10.60 10.26 0.26
CA GLY A 50 10.96 11.09 1.39
C GLY A 50 9.88 12.11 1.73
N PRO A 51 9.97 12.78 2.89
CA PRO A 51 8.96 13.75 3.35
C PRO A 51 8.88 15.05 2.52
N ALA A 52 9.84 15.25 1.61
CA ALA A 52 9.82 16.37 0.67
C ALA A 52 9.17 16.01 -0.68
N THR A 53 8.87 14.73 -0.91
CA THR A 53 8.23 14.31 -2.16
C THR A 53 6.72 14.61 -2.09
N PRO A 54 6.15 15.33 -3.07
CA PRO A 54 4.71 15.52 -3.18
C PRO A 54 3.99 14.17 -3.25
N ALA A 55 3.11 13.90 -2.29
CA ALA A 55 2.47 12.61 -2.14
C ALA A 55 1.12 12.69 -1.40
N VAL A 56 0.28 11.67 -1.58
CA VAL A 56 -0.84 11.36 -0.69
C VAL A 56 -0.36 10.33 0.33
N ILE A 57 -0.49 10.63 1.61
CA ILE A 57 0.07 9.81 2.69
C ILE A 57 -1.05 9.32 3.62
N GLY A 58 -1.27 8.01 3.66
CA GLY A 58 -2.12 7.35 4.64
C GLY A 58 -1.34 7.00 5.91
N VAL A 59 -1.85 7.42 7.07
CA VAL A 59 -1.31 7.09 8.39
C VAL A 59 -2.21 6.06 9.04
N TYR A 60 -1.63 4.94 9.45
CA TYR A 60 -2.35 3.83 10.05
C TYR A 60 -1.98 3.69 11.52
N THR A 61 -2.96 3.46 12.38
CA THR A 61 -2.75 3.33 13.84
C THR A 61 -3.27 2.00 14.38
N ASP A 62 -2.76 1.58 15.53
CA ASP A 62 -3.37 0.54 16.37
C ASP A 62 -4.68 1.01 17.03
N ASP A 63 -5.31 0.12 17.81
CA ASP A 63 -6.54 0.43 18.56
C ASP A 63 -6.33 1.44 19.72
N LEU A 64 -5.07 1.71 20.09
CA LEU A 64 -4.70 2.76 21.06
C LEU A 64 -4.40 4.11 20.39
N GLY A 65 -4.51 4.19 19.05
CA GLY A 65 -4.26 5.39 18.26
C GLY A 65 -2.78 5.68 18.01
N ARG A 66 -1.88 4.72 18.24
CA ARG A 66 -0.45 4.86 17.99
C ARG A 66 -0.14 4.56 16.52
N PRO A 67 0.63 5.41 15.80
CA PRO A 67 1.03 5.12 14.43
C PRO A 67 1.81 3.81 14.32
N GLU A 68 1.40 2.95 13.39
CA GLU A 68 1.94 1.62 13.15
C GLU A 68 2.41 1.43 11.71
N ALA A 69 1.87 2.22 10.77
CA ALA A 69 2.34 2.23 9.39
C ALA A 69 2.07 3.57 8.71
N VAL A 70 2.82 3.82 7.65
CA VAL A 70 2.58 4.88 6.66
C VAL A 70 2.62 4.26 5.28
N ILE A 71 1.63 4.58 4.44
CA ILE A 71 1.64 4.26 3.01
C ILE A 71 1.58 5.58 2.25
N ALA A 72 2.51 5.81 1.34
CA ALA A 72 2.59 7.02 0.52
C ALA A 72 2.50 6.66 -0.97
N LEU A 73 1.71 7.44 -1.69
CA LEU A 73 1.59 7.42 -3.15
C LEU A 73 2.08 8.76 -3.66
N ASP A 74 3.04 8.80 -4.59
CA ASP A 74 3.37 10.09 -5.20
C ASP A 74 2.18 10.65 -6.01
N VAL A 75 2.26 11.94 -6.35
CA VAL A 75 1.17 12.60 -7.08
C VAL A 75 0.90 11.99 -8.47
N HIS A 76 1.87 11.34 -9.10
CA HIS A 76 1.67 10.68 -10.40
C HIS A 76 0.87 9.40 -10.22
N LEU A 77 1.27 8.54 -9.30
CA LEU A 77 0.56 7.30 -9.00
C LEU A 77 -0.88 7.59 -8.54
N ALA A 78 -1.07 8.58 -7.66
CA ALA A 78 -2.41 8.98 -7.22
C ALA A 78 -3.33 9.37 -8.39
N ARG A 79 -2.82 10.11 -9.38
CA ARG A 79 -3.58 10.51 -10.59
C ARG A 79 -3.88 9.32 -11.50
N HIS A 80 -2.91 8.44 -11.73
CA HIS A 80 -3.13 7.26 -12.57
C HIS A 80 -4.14 6.29 -11.94
N LEU A 81 -4.08 6.12 -10.61
CA LEU A 81 -5.07 5.34 -9.86
C LEU A 81 -6.47 5.94 -9.96
N SER A 82 -6.62 7.24 -9.70
CA SER A 82 -7.89 7.97 -9.84
C SER A 82 -8.46 7.85 -11.26
N ALA A 83 -7.64 8.09 -12.29
CA ALA A 83 -8.08 7.96 -13.67
C ALA A 83 -8.50 6.52 -14.03
N ALA A 84 -7.81 5.51 -13.50
CA ALA A 84 -8.13 4.10 -13.71
C ALA A 84 -9.45 3.70 -13.03
N LEU A 85 -9.68 4.15 -11.79
CA LEU A 85 -10.94 3.94 -11.05
C LEU A 85 -12.12 4.61 -11.75
N ALA A 86 -11.93 5.86 -12.18
CA ALA A 86 -12.97 6.64 -12.84
C ALA A 86 -13.14 6.31 -14.34
N LEU A 87 -12.40 5.34 -14.88
CA LEU A 87 -12.40 4.95 -16.30
C LEU A 87 -12.16 6.15 -17.24
N LEU A 88 -11.35 7.11 -16.81
CA LEU A 88 -11.00 8.28 -17.61
C LEU A 88 -9.93 7.93 -18.64
N PRO A 89 -9.82 8.69 -19.75
CA PRO A 89 -8.70 8.54 -20.68
C PRO A 89 -7.36 8.79 -19.98
N PRO A 90 -6.33 7.96 -20.23
CA PRO A 90 -5.01 8.07 -19.58
C PRO A 90 -4.39 9.47 -19.68
N ALA A 91 -4.52 10.10 -20.85
CA ALA A 91 -4.02 11.45 -21.09
C ALA A 91 -4.55 12.53 -20.13
N ARG A 92 -5.67 12.27 -19.41
CA ARG A 92 -6.14 13.21 -18.36
C ARG A 92 -5.30 13.17 -17.09
N ALA A 93 -4.66 12.04 -16.78
CA ALA A 93 -3.74 11.93 -15.65
C ALA A 93 -2.45 12.74 -15.90
N ASP A 94 -1.96 12.72 -17.15
CA ASP A 94 -0.70 13.34 -17.53
C ASP A 94 -0.75 14.88 -17.64
N LEU A 95 -1.94 15.45 -17.85
CA LEU A 95 -2.14 16.89 -18.06
C LEU A 95 -2.40 17.67 -16.76
N ALA A 96 -2.45 16.99 -15.61
CA ALA A 96 -2.77 17.63 -14.33
C ALA A 96 -1.58 18.42 -13.77
N SER A 97 -1.86 19.57 -13.14
CA SER A 97 -0.86 20.35 -12.38
C SER A 97 -0.35 19.57 -11.18
N ASP A 98 0.79 19.97 -10.59
CA ASP A 98 1.39 19.29 -9.43
C ASP A 98 0.49 19.21 -8.20
N ALA A 99 -0.47 20.12 -8.04
CA ALA A 99 -1.48 20.05 -6.99
C ALA A 99 -2.55 19.01 -7.33
N LEU A 100 -2.99 18.23 -6.35
CA LEU A 100 -4.05 17.25 -6.56
C LEU A 100 -5.42 17.92 -6.61
N ALA A 101 -6.23 17.51 -7.58
CA ALA A 101 -7.65 17.86 -7.59
C ALA A 101 -8.36 17.14 -6.42
N PRO A 102 -9.41 17.73 -5.82
CA PRO A 102 -10.13 17.11 -4.71
C PRO A 102 -10.60 15.67 -5.00
N ALA A 103 -11.10 15.42 -6.22
CA ALA A 103 -11.51 14.09 -6.64
C ALA A 103 -10.36 13.08 -6.65
N VAL A 104 -9.15 13.49 -7.04
CA VAL A 104 -7.97 12.60 -7.02
C VAL A 104 -7.56 12.26 -5.58
N LEU A 105 -7.69 13.23 -4.66
CA LEU A 105 -7.41 13.00 -3.24
C LEU A 105 -8.46 12.07 -2.60
N GLU A 106 -9.73 12.20 -2.97
CA GLU A 106 -10.82 11.30 -2.55
C GLU A 106 -10.55 9.87 -3.04
N ASP A 107 -10.28 9.68 -4.33
CA ASP A 107 -9.96 8.37 -4.91
C ASP A 107 -8.71 7.75 -4.26
N ALA A 108 -7.65 8.54 -4.06
CA ALA A 108 -6.44 8.06 -3.38
C ALA A 108 -6.71 7.69 -1.92
N THR A 109 -7.63 8.38 -1.24
CA THR A 109 -8.07 8.03 0.11
C THR A 109 -8.77 6.68 0.14
N GLU A 110 -9.61 6.38 -0.86
CA GLU A 110 -10.25 5.07 -1.00
C GLU A 110 -9.24 3.96 -1.26
N VAL A 111 -8.27 4.19 -2.16
CA VAL A 111 -7.18 3.24 -2.41
C VAL A 111 -6.41 2.94 -1.12
N LEU A 112 -5.99 3.98 -0.39
CA LEU A 112 -5.27 3.82 0.87
C LEU A 112 -6.12 3.05 1.90
N ASN A 113 -7.42 3.33 1.98
CA ASN A 113 -8.31 2.61 2.87
C ASN A 113 -8.42 1.12 2.52
N VAL A 114 -8.42 0.76 1.23
CA VAL A 114 -8.39 -0.65 0.79
C VAL A 114 -7.04 -1.30 1.09
N MET A 115 -5.94 -0.59 0.87
CA MET A 115 -4.57 -1.07 1.16
C MET A 115 -4.33 -1.41 2.63
N LYS A 116 -5.22 -0.98 3.54
CA LYS A 116 -5.21 -1.39 4.95
C LYS A 116 -5.14 -2.92 5.13
N VAL A 117 -5.73 -3.69 4.22
CA VAL A 117 -5.70 -5.17 4.25
C VAL A 117 -4.28 -5.73 4.25
N LEU A 118 -3.31 -5.02 3.66
CA LEU A 118 -1.89 -5.41 3.64
C LEU A 118 -1.23 -5.34 5.02
N LEU A 119 -1.88 -4.65 5.95
CA LEU A 119 -1.36 -4.37 7.28
C LEU A 119 -2.09 -5.21 8.35
N GLU A 120 -3.17 -5.90 7.98
CA GLU A 120 -3.92 -6.80 8.84
C GLU A 120 -3.19 -8.15 8.89
N GLY A 121 -2.57 -8.47 10.04
CA GLY A 121 -2.04 -9.81 10.29
C GLY A 121 -3.14 -10.77 10.74
N ASP A 122 -2.91 -12.08 10.59
CA ASP A 122 -3.89 -13.14 10.88
C ASP A 122 -4.50 -13.09 12.30
N ASP A 123 -3.80 -12.48 13.28
CA ASP A 123 -4.26 -12.27 14.66
C ASP A 123 -3.75 -10.94 15.28
N GLY A 124 -3.28 -9.99 14.45
CA GLY A 124 -2.70 -8.73 14.91
C GLY A 124 -3.75 -7.65 15.25
N PRO A 125 -3.42 -6.62 16.05
CA PRO A 125 -4.35 -5.51 16.31
C PRO A 125 -4.81 -4.87 15.00
N HIS A 126 -6.12 -4.62 14.88
CA HIS A 126 -6.70 -4.09 13.66
C HIS A 126 -6.16 -2.69 13.39
N ARG A 127 -5.23 -2.58 12.44
CA ARG A 127 -4.73 -1.29 11.99
C ARG A 127 -5.86 -0.55 11.28
N ARG A 128 -6.00 0.74 11.57
CA ARG A 128 -7.02 1.60 10.96
C ARG A 128 -6.36 2.74 10.22
N LEU A 129 -6.86 3.07 9.03
CA LEU A 129 -6.50 4.32 8.38
C LEU A 129 -7.03 5.47 9.26
N HIS A 130 -6.13 6.14 9.96
CA HIS A 130 -6.46 7.19 10.91
C HIS A 130 -6.59 8.56 10.23
N ARG A 131 -5.72 8.82 9.25
CA ARG A 131 -5.65 10.10 8.55
C ARG A 131 -5.03 9.93 7.18
N VAL A 132 -5.51 10.72 6.22
CA VAL A 132 -4.85 10.96 4.94
C VAL A 132 -4.32 12.40 4.90
N LEU A 133 -3.10 12.56 4.40
CA LEU A 133 -2.43 13.85 4.24
C LEU A 133 -2.16 14.11 2.75
N ASP A 134 -2.43 15.33 2.31
CA ASP A 134 -1.98 15.81 1.01
C ASP A 134 -0.64 16.56 1.19
N ALA A 135 0.46 15.81 1.03
CA ALA A 135 1.82 16.34 1.09
C ALA A 135 2.25 17.09 -0.18
N SER A 136 1.38 17.19 -1.20
CA SER A 136 1.63 18.06 -2.36
C SER A 136 1.35 19.54 -2.05
N VAL A 137 0.47 19.82 -1.08
CA VAL A 137 0.08 21.19 -0.71
C VAL A 137 0.60 21.62 0.65
N THR A 138 0.76 20.71 1.60
CA THR A 138 1.21 21.01 2.96
C THR A 138 2.19 19.94 3.45
N PRO A 139 3.39 20.31 3.93
CA PRO A 139 4.34 19.34 4.43
C PRO A 139 3.74 18.43 5.52
N PRO A 140 4.11 17.14 5.56
CA PRO A 140 3.59 16.23 6.56
C PRO A 140 3.99 16.66 7.98
N PRO A 141 3.17 16.38 9.01
CA PRO A 141 3.54 16.61 10.41
C PRO A 141 4.88 15.96 10.76
N HIS A 142 5.61 16.54 11.71
CA HIS A 142 6.97 16.11 12.08
C HIS A 142 7.08 14.59 12.33
N GLU A 143 6.09 14.00 13.02
CA GLU A 143 6.03 12.58 13.29
C GLU A 143 5.99 11.74 12.01
N VAL A 144 5.07 12.03 11.08
CA VAL A 144 4.95 11.33 9.79
C VAL A 144 6.22 11.55 8.95
N ALA A 145 6.76 12.77 8.96
CA ALA A 145 8.02 13.06 8.27
C ALA A 145 9.20 12.26 8.85
N ALA A 146 9.21 12.00 10.16
CA ALA A 146 10.22 11.15 10.79
C ALA A 146 10.08 9.68 10.38
N TRP A 147 8.85 9.17 10.20
CA TRP A 147 8.61 7.84 9.64
C TRP A 147 9.19 7.70 8.24
N MET A 148 8.91 8.66 7.35
CA MET A 148 9.42 8.64 5.97
C MET A 148 10.94 8.73 5.86
N ARG A 149 11.64 9.29 6.86
CA ARG A 149 13.12 9.33 6.91
C ARG A 149 13.75 8.15 7.63
N SER A 150 12.95 7.31 8.28
CA SER A 150 13.47 6.30 9.19
C SER A 150 14.05 5.10 8.46
N HIS A 151 14.93 4.35 9.14
CA HIS A 151 15.43 3.06 8.70
C HIS A 151 14.50 1.90 9.12
N ARG A 152 13.20 2.17 9.32
CA ARG A 152 12.20 1.15 9.65
C ARG A 152 12.04 0.17 8.47
N PRO A 153 11.50 -1.04 8.70
CA PRO A 153 11.14 -1.93 7.61
C PRO A 153 10.25 -1.21 6.60
N ARG A 154 10.65 -1.27 5.33
CA ARG A 154 10.01 -0.51 4.26
C ARG A 154 10.05 -1.24 2.92
N LEU A 155 9.04 -0.98 2.12
CA LEU A 155 8.93 -1.40 0.72
C LEU A 155 8.80 -0.13 -0.12
N ASP A 156 9.69 0.04 -1.09
CA ASP A 156 9.66 1.15 -2.03
C ASP A 156 9.65 0.58 -3.45
N VAL A 157 8.62 0.93 -4.21
CA VAL A 157 8.40 0.40 -5.56
C VAL A 157 7.95 1.49 -6.51
N ASP A 158 8.38 1.35 -7.76
CA ASP A 158 7.68 1.97 -8.88
C ASP A 158 6.51 1.04 -9.25
N ALA A 159 5.31 1.61 -9.34
CA ALA A 159 4.07 0.92 -9.68
C ALA A 159 3.56 1.43 -11.03
N GLU A 160 3.32 0.52 -11.97
CA GLU A 160 2.80 0.83 -13.30
C GLU A 160 1.43 0.17 -13.50
N VAL A 161 0.42 0.99 -13.78
CA VAL A 161 -0.96 0.55 -14.03
C VAL A 161 -1.15 0.37 -15.54
N GLN A 162 -1.52 -0.85 -15.95
CA GLN A 162 -1.69 -1.19 -17.36
C GLN A 162 -2.63 -0.21 -18.07
N GLY A 163 -2.10 0.44 -19.11
CA GLY A 163 -2.84 1.37 -19.96
C GLY A 163 -3.02 2.77 -19.38
N TYR A 164 -2.49 3.08 -18.18
CA TYR A 164 -2.63 4.40 -17.57
C TYR A 164 -1.30 5.11 -17.35
N GLY A 165 -0.28 4.41 -16.83
CA GLY A 165 0.98 4.99 -16.39
C GLY A 165 1.31 4.60 -14.96
N GLY A 166 2.33 5.23 -14.39
CA GLY A 166 2.86 4.81 -13.11
C GLY A 166 3.41 5.93 -12.25
N GLY A 167 3.85 5.55 -11.06
CA GLY A 167 4.50 6.41 -10.09
C GLY A 167 4.98 5.59 -8.90
N ARG A 168 5.41 6.27 -7.85
CA ARG A 168 6.06 5.64 -6.71
C ARG A 168 5.08 5.34 -5.59
N LEU A 169 5.36 4.23 -4.91
CA LEU A 169 4.66 3.79 -3.72
C LEU A 169 5.68 3.40 -2.65
N SER A 170 5.52 3.93 -1.45
CA SER A 170 6.30 3.56 -0.28
C SER A 170 5.40 3.07 0.84
N ILE A 171 5.75 1.93 1.43
CA ILE A 171 5.13 1.40 2.66
C ILE A 171 6.22 1.38 3.73
N VAL A 172 5.97 2.02 4.87
CA VAL A 172 6.85 2.00 6.04
C VAL A 172 6.04 1.48 7.21
N VAL A 173 6.54 0.45 7.89
CA VAL A 173 5.84 -0.19 9.02
C VAL A 173 6.67 -0.10 10.29
N ASN A 174 6.02 -0.22 11.45
CA ASN A 174 6.72 -0.42 12.69
C ASN A 174 7.45 -1.78 12.65
N ALA A 175 8.68 -1.84 13.15
CA ALA A 175 9.26 -3.11 13.54
C ALA A 175 8.58 -3.48 14.87
N GLY A 176 7.81 -4.57 14.87
CA GLY A 176 7.11 -5.04 16.08
C GLY A 176 8.02 -5.24 17.28
#